data_AF-A0A961QFL7-F1
#
_entry.id   AF-A0A961QFL7-F1
#
_cell.length_a   1.000
_cell.length_b   1.000
_cell.length_c   1.000
_cell.angle_alpha   90.00
_cell.angle_beta   90.00
_cell.angle_gamma   90.00
#
_symmetry.space_group_name_H-M   'P 1'
#
loop_
_entity.id
_entity.type
_entity.pdbx_description
1 polymer ?
#
loop_
_entity_poly.entity_id
_entity_poly.type
_entity_poly.pdbx_seq_one_letter_code
_entity_poly.pdbx_strand_id
1 'polypeptide(L)' 'MLTRKQLELLELIDARMKRDGVPPSFDEMKDALNLRSKSGIHRLITA' A
#
# COMPACT_ATOMS: atom_id res chain seq x y z
N MET A 1 -5.45 15.83 0.86
CA MET A 1 -4.72 15.59 2.12
C MET A 1 -4.71 14.08 2.35
N LEU A 2 -3.56 13.48 2.67
CA LEU A 2 -3.47 12.03 2.87
C LEU A 2 -3.79 11.66 4.31
N THR A 3 -4.52 10.56 4.50
CA THR A 3 -4.62 9.91 5.82
C THR A 3 -3.30 9.22 6.16
N ARG A 4 -3.09 8.91 7.44
CA ARG A 4 -1.90 8.18 7.90
C ARG A 4 -1.70 6.85 7.17
N LYS A 5 -2.77 6.08 6.95
CA LYS A 5 -2.69 4.81 6.21
C LYS A 5 -2.40 4.98 4.71
N GLN A 6 -2.85 6.08 4.11
CA GLN A 6 -2.48 6.40 2.73
C GLN A 6 -1.00 6.77 2.60
N LEU A 7 -0.45 7.50 3.59
CA LEU A 7 0.98 7.78 3.64
C LEU A 7 1.80 6.48 3.82
N GLU A 8 1.43 5.62 4.76
CA GLU A 8 2.07 4.31 4.97
C GLU A 8 2.08 3.46 3.68
N LEU A 9 0.97 3.48 2.92
CA LEU A 9 0.89 2.79 1.63
C LEU A 9 1.87 3.36 0.60
N LEU A 10 2.00 4.69 0.51
CA LEU A 10 2.93 5.33 -0.41
C LEU A 10 4.40 5.05 -0.04
N GLU A 11 4.74 5.11 1.25
CA GLU A 11 6.08 4.77 1.74
C GLU A 11 6.44 3.31 1.41
N LEU A 12 5.49 2.39 1.57
CA LEU A 12 5.68 0.98 1.20
C LEU A 12 5.94 0.82 -0.31
N ILE A 13 5.16 1.50 -1.15
CA ILE A 13 5.32 1.45 -2.62
C ILE A 13 6.68 2.02 -3.01
N ASP A 14 7.05 3.19 -2.50
CA ASP A 14 8.33 3.84 -2.78
C ASP A 14 9.52 2.96 -2.37
N ALA A 15 9.46 2.34 -1.18
CA ALA A 15 10.49 1.42 -0.72
C ALA A 15 10.65 0.20 -1.63
N ARG A 16 9.54 -0.40 -2.10
CA ARG A 16 9.59 -1.58 -3.01
C ARG A 16 10.09 -1.20 -4.40
N MET A 17 9.64 -0.06 -4.92
CA MET A 17 10.13 0.49 -6.19
C MET A 17 11.63 0.73 -6.16
N LYS A 18 12.16 1.32 -5.09
CA LYS A 18 13.60 1.57 -4.94
C LYS A 18 14.43 0.29 -4.80
N ARG A 19 13.89 -0.73 -4.12
CA ARG A 19 14.61 -1.99 -3.85
C ARG A 19 14.59 -2.94 -5.04
N ASP A 20 13.42 -3.14 -5.64
CA ASP A 20 13.18 -4.22 -6.60
C ASP A 20 12.78 -3.72 -8.00
N GLY A 21 12.57 -2.41 -8.16
CA GLY A 21 12.12 -1.81 -9.43
C GLY A 21 10.66 -2.09 -9.76
N VAL A 22 9.93 -2.80 -8.90
CA VAL A 22 8.52 -3.18 -9.10
C VAL A 22 7.70 -2.82 -7.86
N PRO A 23 6.43 -2.39 -8.02
CA PRO A 23 5.57 -2.11 -6.88
C PRO A 23 5.16 -3.41 -6.19
N PRO A 24 4.79 -3.36 -4.90
CA PRO A 24 4.25 -4.54 -4.22
C PRO A 24 2.89 -4.90 -4.80
N SER A 25 2.54 -6.18 -4.78
CA SER A 25 1.21 -6.67 -5.11
C SER A 25 0.17 -6.24 -4.08
N PHE A 26 -1.11 -6.33 -4.42
CA PHE A 26 -2.19 -5.99 -3.48
C PHE A 26 -2.24 -6.92 -2.27
N ASP A 27 -1.77 -8.17 -2.40
CA ASP A 27 -1.62 -9.08 -1.26
C ASP A 27 -0.49 -8.62 -0.33
N GLU A 28 0.69 -8.30 -0.88
CA GLU A 28 1.81 -7.78 -0.09
C GLU A 28 1.42 -6.48 0.63
N MET A 29 0.72 -5.57 -0.05
CA MET A 29 0.24 -4.32 0.58
C MET A 29 -0.78 -4.60 1.70
N LYS A 30 -1.72 -5.52 1.47
CA LYS A 30 -2.72 -5.91 2.47
C LYS A 30 -2.04 -6.47 3.71
N ASP A 31 -1.08 -7.37 3.53
CA ASP A 31 -0.35 -8.01 4.64
C ASP A 31 0.52 -6.99 5.38
N ALA A 32 1.27 -6.15 4.66
CA ALA A 32 2.12 -5.12 5.24
C ALA A 32 1.35 -4.07 6.05
N LEU A 33 0.15 -3.70 5.61
CA LEU A 33 -0.70 -2.69 6.27
C LEU A 33 -1.71 -3.30 7.25
N ASN A 34 -1.61 -4.62 7.51
CA ASN A 34 -2.48 -5.40 8.37
C ASN A 34 -3.98 -5.18 8.05
N LEU A 35 -4.33 -5.26 6.76
CA LEU A 35 -5.69 -5.10 6.29
C LEU A 35 -6.38 -6.46 6.16
N ARG A 36 -7.70 -6.48 6.41
CA ARG A 36 -8.49 -7.72 6.34
C ARG A 36 -8.74 -8.21 4.91
N SER A 37 -8.63 -7.35 3.90
CA SER A 37 -8.92 -7.71 2.50
C SER A 37 -8.23 -6.78 1.48
N LYS A 38 -8.09 -7.26 0.24
CA LYS A 38 -7.59 -6.46 -0.90
C LYS A 38 -8.45 -5.22 -1.16
N SER A 39 -9.76 -5.31 -0.94
CA SER A 39 -10.67 -4.17 -1.05
C SER A 39 -10.32 -3.03 -0.07
N GLY A 40 -9.63 -3.34 1.03
CA GLY A 40 -9.04 -2.33 1.91
C GLY A 40 -8.03 -1.44 1.19
N ILE A 41 -7.19 -2.01 0.32
CA ILE A 41 -6.23 -1.28 -0.51
C ILE A 41 -6.95 -0.38 -1.52
N HIS A 42 -7.94 -0.94 -2.23
CA HIS A 42 -8.74 -0.14 -3.17
C HIS A 42 -9.34 1.10 -2.51
N ARG A 43 -9.91 0.95 -1.30
CA ARG A 43 -10.46 2.09 -0.55
C ARG A 43 -9.40 3.12 -0.19
N LEU A 44 -8.17 2.72 0.12
CA LEU A 44 -7.09 3.67 0.41
C LEU A 44 -6.67 4.46 -0.84
N ILE A 45 -6.75 3.85 -2.02
CA ILE A 45 -6.34 4.48 -3.29
C ILE A 45 -7.44 5.38 -3.86
N THR A 46 -8.70 4.96 -3.78
CA THR A 46 -9.82 5.67 -4.42
C THR A 46 -10.47 6.73 -3.52
N ALA A 47 -10.17 6.75 -2.21
CA ALA A 47 -10.72 7.73 -1.26
C ALA A 47 -10.23 9.16 -1.51
#